data_AF-A0A3Q1FLA4-F1
#
_entry.id   AF-A0A3Q1FLA4-F1
#
_cell.length_a   1.000
_cell.length_b   1.000
_cell.length_c   1.000
_cell.angle_alpha   90.00
_cell.angle_beta   90.00
_cell.angle_gamma   90.00
#
_symmetry.space_group_name_H-M   'P 1'
#
loop_
_entity.id
_entity.type
_entity.pdbx_description
1 polymer ?
#
loop_
_entity_poly.entity_id
_entity_poly.type
_entity_poly.pdbx_seq_one_letter_code
_entity_poly.pdbx_strand_id
1 'polypeptide(L)'
;MDDEYTAGYREPCSECSAVDWGITDECHFYCRSCHNVIERTRDVEDTGFVQNGSSKISSIRKGSKKKPERGHIWMVCEGFQFILRNQANALLRLGVSPQFKDDVLCPLWRLFLQKSRLAYTSNPVKSSRFKVQDSDSDSAAESSNMSASATDGESNPPSAADSTAEDASDWSGSTDVSSYLSTRLKRKRSPLSMMKTLALIHLALVWSREALTLSDLLRLVNEGHVPYVNAYEQLPEEMKVIGKDALLFRVESIPSHRIVHKEAQALVLFLELPAFPPITCETLLHPELLSLRYLTDTNLPDELHLWVCRLMEQAGMADQTLHTFDPHSCPVLPRYDIQTAALIIVTMKFLFGLDDHTEWKLSNEVGNQSDSGDMFNLRRWYKLMQDVLMRAQQKRRQDIARKQWKAKKPIFPKNIGLKRTMMKKKRIAEQVQLCFEKLSSRPAGVQEVSPSSFRFCWGDEDGSDGPSLHHMKLDGVVTLKHNLLTPSNSTYWHPGLKKCDRRQCPSSHYSDMEPTLPRSFVWLLQLFSFLLDVKPPYLYEEVLKVERHVIGTETHCDVSSRKKKTRTRAKTKSSPRTLDRTLKTGGESGKTASKSS
;
A
#
# COMPACT_ATOMS: atom_id res chain seq x y z
N MET A 1 -6.70 47.36 -3.81
CA MET A 1 -6.76 46.18 -2.91
C MET A 1 -5.87 46.45 -1.69
N ASP A 2 -4.71 47.08 -1.90
CA ASP A 2 -3.76 47.51 -0.87
C ASP A 2 -4.31 48.53 0.15
N ASP A 3 -5.15 49.48 -0.26
CA ASP A 3 -5.59 50.58 0.63
C ASP A 3 -6.42 50.08 1.83
N GLU A 4 -7.07 48.91 1.70
CA GLU A 4 -7.82 48.26 2.79
C GLU A 4 -6.89 47.60 3.83
N TYR A 5 -5.66 47.26 3.43
CA TYR A 5 -4.65 46.65 4.28
C TYR A 5 -3.69 47.67 4.91
N THR A 6 -3.50 48.84 4.28
CA THR A 6 -2.66 49.93 4.80
C THR A 6 -3.45 51.02 5.55
N ALA A 7 -4.79 50.97 5.55
CA ALA A 7 -5.69 51.94 6.21
C ALA A 7 -5.41 52.22 7.70
N GLY A 8 -4.77 51.29 8.41
CA GLY A 8 -4.40 51.44 9.82
C GLY A 8 -2.98 51.97 10.07
N TYR A 9 -2.15 52.13 9.03
CA TYR A 9 -0.75 52.53 9.16
C TYR A 9 -0.55 53.96 8.68
N ARG A 10 -0.38 54.89 9.63
CA ARG A 10 -0.21 56.34 9.38
C ARG A 10 1.17 56.87 9.77
N GLU A 11 2.13 55.99 10.07
CA GLU A 11 3.49 56.43 10.34
C GLU A 11 4.13 56.95 9.03
N PRO A 12 4.85 58.08 9.08
CA PRO A 12 5.59 58.59 7.93
C PRO A 12 6.79 57.70 7.61
N CYS A 13 7.07 57.53 6.32
CA CYS A 13 8.25 56.81 5.85
C CYS A 13 9.55 57.46 6.41
N SER A 14 10.48 56.65 6.91
CA SER A 14 11.76 57.13 7.46
C SER A 14 12.61 57.90 6.45
N GLU A 15 12.46 57.59 5.16
CA GLU A 15 13.32 58.14 4.08
C GLU A 15 12.72 59.37 3.40
N CYS A 16 11.40 59.43 3.26
CA CYS A 16 10.74 60.51 2.48
C CYS A 16 9.58 61.18 3.21
N SER A 17 9.29 60.77 4.45
CA SER A 17 8.21 61.32 5.29
C SER A 17 6.79 61.17 4.73
N ALA A 18 6.61 60.51 3.58
CA ALA A 18 5.31 60.25 2.99
C ALA A 18 4.54 59.19 3.79
N VAL A 19 3.24 59.41 3.97
CA VAL A 19 2.30 58.46 4.60
C VAL A 19 1.50 57.76 3.51
N ASP A 20 2.22 57.15 2.56
CA ASP A 20 1.63 56.45 1.42
C ASP A 20 2.31 55.09 1.27
N TRP A 21 1.59 54.06 1.71
CA TRP A 21 2.11 52.70 1.86
C TRP A 21 1.32 51.72 0.99
N GLY A 22 2.06 50.87 0.29
CA GLY A 22 1.56 49.71 -0.45
C GLY A 22 2.05 48.41 0.18
N ILE A 23 1.54 47.28 -0.30
CA ILE A 23 1.95 45.95 0.15
C ILE A 23 2.41 45.14 -1.06
N THR A 24 3.59 44.54 -0.97
CA THR A 24 4.13 43.65 -2.00
C THR A 24 3.41 42.30 -2.00
N ASP A 25 3.54 41.51 -3.09
CA ASP A 25 2.98 40.15 -3.19
C ASP A 25 3.50 39.20 -2.08
N GLU A 26 4.61 39.57 -1.43
CA GLU A 26 5.23 38.89 -0.29
C GLU A 26 4.75 39.42 1.08
N CYS A 27 3.76 40.32 1.10
CA CYS A 27 3.17 40.97 2.27
C CYS A 27 4.08 41.94 3.05
N HIS A 28 5.13 42.47 2.45
CA HIS A 28 5.93 43.56 3.05
C HIS A 28 5.31 44.91 2.74
N PHE A 29 5.32 45.82 3.72
CA PHE A 29 4.94 47.22 3.50
C PHE A 29 6.05 47.92 2.73
N TYR A 30 5.69 48.67 1.69
CA TYR A 30 6.63 49.53 0.98
C TYR A 30 6.04 50.92 0.80
N CYS A 31 6.87 51.94 0.89
CA CYS A 31 6.43 53.31 0.63
C CYS A 31 6.19 53.47 -0.88
N ARG A 32 5.01 53.93 -1.28
CA ARG A 32 4.71 54.16 -2.71
C ARG A 32 5.46 55.36 -3.29
N SER A 33 5.92 56.28 -2.45
CA SER A 33 6.63 57.48 -2.89
C SER A 33 8.14 57.25 -3.11
N CYS A 34 8.79 56.41 -2.29
CA CYS A 34 10.24 56.16 -2.40
C CYS A 34 10.64 54.68 -2.52
N HIS A 35 9.67 53.77 -2.55
CA HIS A 35 9.86 52.32 -2.63
C HIS A 35 10.67 51.67 -1.50
N ASN A 36 10.88 52.37 -0.38
CA ASN A 36 11.51 51.78 0.81
C ASN A 36 10.60 50.70 1.43
N VAL A 37 11.16 49.51 1.70
CA VAL A 37 10.43 48.33 2.20
C VAL A 37 10.71 48.14 3.69
N ILE A 38 9.65 47.95 4.49
CA ILE A 38 9.76 47.71 5.94
C ILE A 38 9.19 46.33 6.31
N GLU A 39 9.88 45.64 7.23
CA GLU A 39 9.51 44.33 7.74
C GLU A 39 8.67 44.48 9.02
N ARG A 40 7.39 44.85 8.90
CA ARG A 40 6.49 44.90 10.06
C ARG A 40 5.30 43.94 9.90
N THR A 41 5.18 42.99 10.82
CA THR A 41 3.97 42.21 11.04
C THR A 41 3.02 42.96 11.96
N ARG A 42 1.74 43.04 11.61
CA ARG A 42 0.67 43.63 12.43
C ARG A 42 0.61 42.96 13.81
N ASP A 43 1.13 43.61 14.83
CA ASP A 43 0.79 43.35 16.22
C ASP A 43 -0.58 43.99 16.48
N VAL A 44 -1.56 43.17 16.88
CA VAL A 44 -2.89 43.63 17.25
C VAL A 44 -2.90 43.78 18.76
N GLU A 45 -2.57 44.97 19.24
CA GLU A 45 -2.93 45.40 20.59
C GLU A 45 -4.35 45.97 20.52
N ASP A 46 -5.32 45.19 21.00
CA ASP A 46 -6.70 45.61 21.18
C ASP A 46 -6.75 46.52 22.41
N THR A 47 -6.71 47.83 22.18
CA THR A 47 -6.88 48.85 23.22
C THR A 47 -8.00 49.80 22.82
N GLY A 48 -9.13 49.72 23.53
CA GLY A 48 -10.16 50.74 23.46
C GLY A 48 -11.61 50.27 23.57
N PHE A 49 -11.95 49.59 24.66
CA PHE A 49 -13.32 49.66 25.18
C PHE A 49 -13.41 50.92 26.05
N VAL A 50 -14.26 51.89 25.67
CA VAL A 50 -15.12 52.75 26.52
C VAL A 50 -15.47 54.09 25.83
N GLN A 51 -16.79 54.27 25.65
CA GLN A 51 -17.64 55.48 25.63
C GLN A 51 -17.82 56.40 24.39
N ASN A 52 -19.07 56.32 23.89
CA ASN A 52 -20.04 57.38 23.54
C ASN A 52 -19.71 58.49 22.52
N GLY A 53 -20.48 58.50 21.43
CA GLY A 53 -20.72 59.69 20.60
C GLY A 53 -21.50 59.36 19.32
N SER A 54 -22.71 59.89 19.17
CA SER A 54 -23.64 59.66 18.07
C SER A 54 -23.09 60.09 16.69
N SER A 55 -23.40 59.32 15.63
CA SER A 55 -23.77 59.84 14.29
C SER A 55 -24.08 58.73 13.26
N LYS A 56 -25.36 58.69 12.86
CA LYS A 56 -25.94 58.32 11.54
C LYS A 56 -25.27 57.20 10.73
N ILE A 57 -25.90 56.02 10.75
CA ILE A 57 -25.70 54.94 9.78
C ILE A 57 -26.35 55.35 8.44
N SER A 58 -25.55 55.61 7.41
CA SER A 58 -26.01 55.59 6.02
C SER A 58 -25.74 54.19 5.45
N SER A 59 -26.83 53.50 5.08
CA SER A 59 -26.76 52.18 4.45
C SER A 59 -26.26 52.29 3.02
N ILE A 60 -24.95 52.15 2.83
CA ILE A 60 -24.39 51.90 1.50
C ILE A 60 -24.76 50.47 1.11
N ARG A 61 -25.63 50.32 0.10
CA ARG A 61 -25.94 49.02 -0.51
C ARG A 61 -24.62 48.36 -0.91
N LYS A 62 -24.30 47.21 -0.33
CA LYS A 62 -23.20 46.34 -0.76
C LYS A 62 -23.32 46.13 -2.27
N GLY A 63 -22.38 46.70 -3.02
CA GLY A 63 -22.14 46.32 -4.40
C GLY A 63 -21.98 44.80 -4.47
N SER A 64 -22.62 44.18 -5.46
CA SER A 64 -22.54 42.74 -5.68
C SER A 64 -21.07 42.30 -5.65
N LYS A 65 -20.70 41.43 -4.71
CA LYS A 65 -19.41 40.74 -4.77
C LYS A 65 -19.33 40.09 -6.16
N LYS A 66 -18.36 40.50 -6.98
CA LYS A 66 -18.02 39.76 -8.20
C LYS A 66 -17.83 38.31 -7.78
N LYS A 67 -18.68 37.41 -8.27
CA LYS A 67 -18.56 35.97 -8.02
C LYS A 67 -17.14 35.58 -8.47
N PRO A 68 -16.31 34.98 -7.61
CA PRO A 68 -15.09 34.36 -8.11
C PRO A 68 -15.52 33.31 -9.14
N GLU A 69 -14.84 33.27 -10.29
CA GLU A 69 -15.10 32.33 -11.38
C GLU A 69 -15.32 30.92 -10.79
N ARG A 70 -16.58 30.47 -10.82
CA ARG A 70 -16.91 29.09 -10.49
C ARG A 70 -16.23 28.26 -11.56
N GLY A 71 -15.28 27.41 -11.17
CA GLY A 71 -14.79 26.34 -12.05
C GLY A 71 -15.97 25.51 -12.56
N HIS A 72 -15.72 24.69 -13.58
CA HIS A 72 -16.74 23.80 -14.11
C HIS A 72 -17.31 22.90 -13.00
N ILE A 73 -18.58 22.51 -13.10
CA ILE A 73 -19.17 21.52 -12.19
C ILE A 73 -18.60 20.15 -12.56
N TRP A 74 -17.98 19.46 -11.61
CA TRP A 74 -17.40 18.13 -11.79
C TRP A 74 -17.75 17.21 -10.62
N MET A 75 -17.63 15.90 -10.81
CA MET A 75 -17.87 14.88 -9.78
C MET A 75 -16.56 14.33 -9.21
N VAL A 76 -16.49 14.04 -7.90
CA VAL A 76 -15.27 13.53 -7.25
C VAL A 76 -14.64 12.35 -8.01
N CYS A 77 -15.46 11.43 -8.54
CA CYS A 77 -15.00 10.30 -9.33
C CYS A 77 -14.23 10.69 -10.62
N GLU A 78 -14.58 11.81 -11.26
CA GLU A 78 -13.86 12.33 -12.43
C GLU A 78 -12.42 12.76 -12.06
N GLY A 79 -12.23 13.29 -10.85
CA GLY A 79 -10.91 13.67 -10.35
C GLY A 79 -10.02 12.45 -10.14
N PHE A 80 -10.58 11.39 -9.56
CA PHE A 80 -9.89 10.10 -9.45
C PHE A 80 -9.62 9.47 -10.81
N GLN A 81 -10.55 9.58 -11.76
CA GLN A 81 -10.35 9.09 -13.13
C GLN A 81 -9.18 9.81 -13.82
N PHE A 82 -9.07 11.12 -13.65
CA PHE A 82 -7.96 11.89 -14.20
C PHE A 82 -6.61 11.46 -13.59
N ILE A 83 -6.55 11.33 -12.27
CA ILE A 83 -5.36 10.86 -11.57
C ILE A 83 -4.98 9.44 -12.02
N LEU A 84 -5.95 8.52 -12.08
CA LEU A 84 -5.74 7.14 -12.52
C LEU A 84 -5.23 7.08 -13.96
N ARG A 85 -5.76 7.93 -14.84
CA ARG A 85 -5.27 8.07 -16.23
C ARG A 85 -3.83 8.57 -16.27
N ASN A 86 -3.46 9.55 -15.44
CA ASN A 86 -2.08 10.03 -15.36
C ASN A 86 -1.11 8.98 -14.83
N GLN A 87 -1.53 8.21 -13.83
CA GLN A 87 -0.77 7.07 -13.31
C GLN A 87 -0.55 6.01 -14.39
N ALA A 88 -1.60 5.64 -15.13
CA ALA A 88 -1.49 4.69 -16.24
C ALA A 88 -0.58 5.22 -17.36
N ASN A 89 -0.74 6.48 -17.77
CA ASN A 89 0.11 7.11 -18.78
C ASN A 89 1.58 7.14 -18.35
N ALA A 90 1.86 7.33 -17.06
CA ALA A 90 3.22 7.26 -16.54
C ALA A 90 3.82 5.86 -16.74
N LEU A 91 3.07 4.80 -16.43
CA LEU A 91 3.50 3.42 -16.67
C LEU A 91 3.69 3.11 -18.16
N LEU A 92 2.86 3.64 -19.06
CA LEU A 92 3.06 3.50 -20.50
C LEU A 92 4.39 4.11 -20.98
N ARG A 93 4.78 5.28 -20.42
CA ARG A 93 6.09 5.89 -20.72
C ARG A 93 7.26 5.04 -20.23
N LEU A 94 7.03 4.15 -19.26
CA LEU A 94 8.02 3.21 -18.74
C LEU A 94 8.04 1.87 -19.51
N GLY A 95 7.22 1.72 -20.54
CA GLY A 95 7.21 0.54 -21.43
C GLY A 95 6.14 -0.51 -21.14
N VAL A 96 5.20 -0.26 -20.22
CA VAL A 96 4.03 -1.14 -20.01
C VAL A 96 3.15 -1.15 -21.26
N SER A 97 2.58 -2.30 -21.63
CA SER A 97 1.75 -2.43 -22.83
C SER A 97 0.54 -1.47 -22.81
N PRO A 98 0.18 -0.82 -23.93
CA PRO A 98 -1.05 -0.02 -24.02
C PRO A 98 -2.33 -0.81 -23.66
N GLN A 99 -2.34 -2.12 -23.93
CA GLN A 99 -3.48 -3.02 -23.64
C GLN A 99 -3.83 -3.02 -22.15
N PHE A 100 -2.83 -2.92 -21.26
CA PHE A 100 -3.06 -2.84 -19.81
C PHE A 100 -3.99 -1.67 -19.44
N LYS A 101 -3.85 -0.53 -20.11
CA LYS A 101 -4.64 0.66 -19.81
C LYS A 101 -6.03 0.56 -20.43
N ASP A 102 -6.10 0.32 -21.74
CA ASP A 102 -7.33 0.49 -22.50
C ASP A 102 -8.25 -0.74 -22.38
N ASP A 103 -7.69 -1.95 -22.38
CA ASP A 103 -8.45 -3.21 -22.38
C ASP A 103 -8.73 -3.75 -20.97
N VAL A 104 -7.95 -3.33 -19.97
CA VAL A 104 -8.03 -3.88 -18.61
C VAL A 104 -8.38 -2.80 -17.58
N LEU A 105 -7.52 -1.79 -17.38
CA LEU A 105 -7.72 -0.78 -16.33
C LEU A 105 -8.98 0.06 -16.57
N CYS A 106 -9.23 0.49 -17.81
CA CYS A 106 -10.42 1.28 -18.15
C CYS A 106 -11.73 0.51 -17.86
N PRO A 107 -11.91 -0.75 -18.32
CA PRO A 107 -13.07 -1.57 -17.94
C PRO A 107 -13.17 -1.83 -16.43
N LEU A 108 -12.06 -2.10 -15.74
CA LEU A 108 -12.05 -2.30 -14.29
C LEU A 108 -12.54 -1.05 -13.54
N TRP A 109 -12.11 0.15 -13.97
CA TRP A 109 -12.59 1.40 -13.40
C TRP A 109 -14.09 1.63 -13.63
N ARG A 110 -14.60 1.35 -14.85
CA ARG A 110 -16.04 1.45 -15.14
C ARG A 110 -16.86 0.49 -14.30
N LEU A 111 -16.42 -0.76 -14.18
CA LEU A 111 -17.06 -1.78 -13.33
C LEU A 111 -17.06 -1.34 -11.87
N PHE A 112 -15.95 -0.78 -11.39
CA PHE A 112 -15.86 -0.22 -10.06
C PHE A 112 -16.87 0.90 -9.83
N LEU A 113 -16.99 1.87 -10.75
CA LEU A 113 -17.98 2.94 -10.64
C LEU A 113 -19.42 2.43 -10.65
N GLN A 114 -19.71 1.41 -11.46
CA GLN A 114 -21.02 0.76 -11.52
C GLN A 114 -21.36 0.03 -10.22
N LYS A 115 -20.48 -0.86 -9.73
CA LYS A 115 -20.69 -1.64 -8.49
C LYS A 115 -20.75 -0.74 -7.25
N SER A 116 -19.98 0.35 -7.23
CA SER A 116 -20.02 1.36 -6.15
C SER A 116 -21.18 2.35 -6.25
N ARG A 117 -21.99 2.26 -7.32
CA ARG A 117 -23.14 3.16 -7.61
C ARG A 117 -22.77 4.64 -7.74
N LEU A 118 -21.52 4.91 -8.12
CA LEU A 118 -21.02 6.27 -8.34
C LEU A 118 -21.30 6.77 -9.76
N ALA A 119 -21.33 5.87 -10.75
CA ALA A 119 -21.73 6.16 -12.12
C ALA A 119 -22.28 4.90 -12.81
N TYR A 120 -22.91 5.06 -13.97
CA TYR A 120 -23.46 3.95 -14.78
C TYR A 120 -24.50 3.08 -14.05
N THR A 121 -25.32 3.69 -13.17
CA THR A 121 -26.41 2.99 -12.47
C THR A 121 -27.72 3.75 -12.56
N SER A 122 -28.83 3.01 -12.56
CA SER A 122 -30.19 3.58 -12.52
C SER A 122 -30.54 4.18 -11.16
N ASN A 123 -29.84 3.76 -10.09
CA ASN A 123 -30.00 4.22 -8.72
C ASN A 123 -28.67 4.81 -8.19
N PRO A 124 -28.24 5.98 -8.69
CA PRO A 124 -27.04 6.64 -8.20
C PRO A 124 -27.22 7.03 -6.73
N VAL A 125 -26.13 7.06 -5.95
CA VAL A 125 -26.16 7.51 -4.56
C VAL A 125 -26.52 9.01 -4.52
N LYS A 126 -27.82 9.31 -4.46
CA LYS A 126 -28.37 10.65 -4.21
C LYS A 126 -28.83 10.69 -2.76
N SER A 127 -28.24 11.55 -1.95
CA SER A 127 -28.62 11.72 -0.55
C SER A 127 -30.03 12.31 -0.43
N SER A 128 -31.02 11.52 -0.02
CA SER A 128 -32.18 12.01 0.75
C SER A 128 -32.88 10.86 1.50
N ARG A 129 -32.79 10.92 2.84
CA ARG A 129 -33.62 10.24 3.84
C ARG A 129 -33.74 8.70 3.74
N PHE A 130 -32.82 8.02 4.43
CA PHE A 130 -33.10 6.68 4.94
C PHE A 130 -33.99 6.83 6.19
N LYS A 131 -35.31 6.62 6.06
CA LYS A 131 -36.15 6.13 7.17
C LYS A 131 -36.13 4.61 7.04
N VAL A 132 -35.42 3.93 7.92
CA VAL A 132 -35.66 2.50 8.15
C VAL A 132 -36.75 2.43 9.19
N GLN A 133 -37.86 1.82 8.78
CA GLN A 133 -38.93 1.37 9.63
C GLN A 133 -38.40 0.17 10.43
N ASP A 134 -38.47 0.27 11.76
CA ASP A 134 -38.18 -0.83 12.66
C ASP A 134 -39.08 -2.03 12.34
N SER A 135 -38.46 -3.20 12.25
CA SER A 135 -39.13 -4.47 12.48
C SER A 135 -38.21 -5.27 13.38
N ASP A 136 -38.56 -5.21 14.65
CA ASP A 136 -37.98 -6.00 15.73
C ASP A 136 -38.11 -7.48 15.42
N SER A 137 -36.97 -8.17 15.44
CA SER A 137 -36.96 -9.58 15.82
C SER A 137 -35.62 -9.89 16.47
N ASP A 138 -35.69 -10.02 17.79
CA ASP A 138 -34.61 -10.29 18.70
C ASP A 138 -33.90 -11.61 18.43
N SER A 139 -32.57 -11.58 18.37
CA SER A 139 -31.76 -12.59 19.07
C SER A 139 -30.39 -12.03 19.44
N ALA A 140 -30.14 -12.01 20.74
CA ALA A 140 -29.02 -11.43 21.45
C ALA A 140 -27.66 -12.11 21.23
N ALA A 141 -26.64 -11.25 21.06
CA ALA A 141 -25.37 -11.21 21.82
C ALA A 141 -24.33 -12.33 21.57
N GLU A 142 -23.01 -12.10 21.51
CA GLU A 142 -22.12 -11.05 22.02
C GLU A 142 -20.95 -10.84 21.02
N SER A 143 -20.58 -9.59 20.75
CA SER A 143 -19.39 -9.24 19.97
C SER A 143 -18.33 -8.66 20.90
N SER A 144 -17.25 -9.40 21.14
CA SER A 144 -16.12 -8.93 21.94
C SER A 144 -15.23 -7.98 21.13
N ASN A 145 -15.04 -6.79 21.72
CA ASN A 145 -14.14 -5.75 21.29
C ASN A 145 -12.68 -6.18 21.44
N MET A 146 -11.84 -5.90 20.44
CA MET A 146 -10.38 -5.94 20.61
C MET A 146 -9.78 -4.63 20.12
N SER A 147 -9.40 -3.82 21.10
CA SER A 147 -8.52 -2.66 20.98
C SER A 147 -7.08 -3.15 20.80
N ALA A 148 -6.36 -2.59 19.84
CA ALA A 148 -4.90 -2.72 19.76
C ALA A 148 -4.30 -1.35 20.08
N SER A 149 -3.66 -1.28 21.25
CA SER A 149 -2.82 -0.18 21.70
C SER A 149 -1.48 -0.22 20.96
N ALA A 150 -1.08 0.93 20.42
CA ALA A 150 0.31 1.27 20.16
C ALA A 150 0.49 2.70 20.65
N THR A 151 1.29 2.85 21.70
CA THR A 151 1.72 4.11 22.30
C THR A 151 2.76 4.77 21.39
N ASP A 152 2.50 6.00 20.93
CA ASP A 152 3.21 7.20 21.41
C ASP A 152 2.85 8.45 20.59
N GLY A 153 2.54 9.53 21.30
CA GLY A 153 2.80 10.91 20.88
C GLY A 153 1.74 11.66 20.07
N GLU A 154 0.55 11.91 20.61
CA GLU A 154 -0.32 12.99 20.11
C GLU A 154 -0.79 13.93 21.23
N SER A 155 -0.48 15.21 21.03
CA SER A 155 -1.01 16.34 21.80
C SER A 155 -2.49 16.52 21.44
N ASN A 156 -3.37 16.37 22.43
CA ASN A 156 -4.81 16.65 22.31
C ASN A 156 -5.08 18.13 21.98
N PRO A 157 -6.01 18.46 21.07
CA PRO A 157 -6.72 19.74 21.12
C PRO A 157 -8.00 19.63 21.97
N PRO A 158 -8.46 20.72 22.60
CA PRO A 158 -9.58 20.68 23.53
C PRO A 158 -10.93 20.60 22.82
N SER A 159 -11.86 19.93 23.50
CA SER A 159 -13.28 19.87 23.20
C SER A 159 -13.91 21.26 23.36
N ALA A 160 -14.71 21.69 22.37
CA ALA A 160 -15.61 22.82 22.51
C ALA A 160 -17.00 22.40 22.01
N ALA A 161 -17.97 22.67 22.86
CA ALA A 161 -19.36 22.26 22.81
C ALA A 161 -20.17 22.92 21.67
N ASP A 162 -21.36 22.37 21.49
CA ASP A 162 -22.46 22.77 20.61
C ASP A 162 -22.64 24.27 20.38
N SER A 163 -22.91 24.63 19.12
CA SER A 163 -24.01 25.53 18.78
C SER A 163 -24.30 25.52 17.28
N THR A 164 -25.56 25.18 16.97
CA THR A 164 -26.39 25.68 15.86
C THR A 164 -25.79 25.70 14.45
N ALA A 165 -26.12 24.66 13.70
CA ALA A 165 -26.11 24.67 12.25
C ALA A 165 -27.23 25.58 11.74
N GLU A 166 -26.90 26.59 10.94
CA GLU A 166 -27.65 27.01 9.75
C GLU A 166 -26.66 27.61 8.71
N ASP A 167 -26.90 27.29 7.43
CA ASP A 167 -26.36 27.94 6.23
C ASP A 167 -24.84 27.96 5.94
N ALA A 168 -24.28 26.80 5.56
CA ALA A 168 -22.96 26.75 4.91
C ALA A 168 -22.81 25.69 3.80
N SER A 169 -23.89 25.34 3.08
CA SER A 169 -23.85 24.31 2.01
C SER A 169 -23.39 24.80 0.63
N ASP A 170 -23.27 26.11 0.38
CA ASP A 170 -23.37 26.61 -1.00
C ASP A 170 -22.08 26.78 -1.82
N TRP A 171 -20.94 26.27 -1.35
CA TRP A 171 -19.66 26.55 -2.02
C TRP A 171 -18.64 25.39 -1.91
N SER A 172 -19.01 24.21 -2.39
CA SER A 172 -18.10 23.15 -2.85
C SER A 172 -18.11 23.14 -4.39
N GLY A 173 -16.97 22.83 -5.01
CA GLY A 173 -16.86 22.75 -6.47
C GLY A 173 -17.46 21.45 -7.04
N SER A 174 -17.59 20.42 -6.20
CA SER A 174 -18.16 19.12 -6.57
C SER A 174 -19.58 18.94 -6.02
N THR A 175 -20.49 18.49 -6.86
CA THR A 175 -21.94 18.44 -6.55
C THR A 175 -22.36 17.35 -5.57
N ASP A 176 -21.51 16.35 -5.31
CA ASP A 176 -21.85 15.11 -4.62
C ASP A 176 -21.09 14.90 -3.29
N VAL A 177 -20.27 15.86 -2.86
CA VAL A 177 -19.37 15.73 -1.69
C VAL A 177 -20.12 15.42 -0.40
N SER A 178 -21.30 16.00 -0.22
CA SER A 178 -22.13 15.76 0.96
C SER A 178 -22.54 14.28 1.07
N SER A 179 -22.64 13.54 -0.04
CA SER A 179 -22.96 12.11 -0.04
C SER A 179 -21.81 11.23 0.46
N TYR A 180 -20.54 11.60 0.21
CA TYR A 180 -19.37 10.86 0.71
C TYR A 180 -19.05 11.15 2.18
N LEU A 181 -19.49 12.29 2.72
CA LEU A 181 -19.17 12.74 4.08
C LEU A 181 -20.34 12.63 5.08
N SER A 182 -21.59 12.52 4.60
CA SER A 182 -22.79 12.39 5.45
C SER A 182 -22.98 11.01 6.07
N THR A 183 -22.17 10.01 5.72
CA THR A 183 -22.09 8.73 6.44
C THR A 183 -21.28 8.90 7.74
N ARG A 184 -21.73 9.82 8.63
CA ARG A 184 -21.22 9.98 10.00
C ARG A 184 -21.59 8.81 10.93
N LEU A 185 -22.11 7.72 10.39
CA LEU A 185 -22.23 6.44 11.08
C LEU A 185 -21.23 5.44 10.48
N LYS A 186 -20.12 5.27 11.21
CA LYS A 186 -18.99 4.36 11.00
C LYS A 186 -17.95 4.82 9.98
N ARG A 187 -16.70 4.92 10.46
CA ARG A 187 -15.44 4.87 9.69
C ARG A 187 -15.31 3.55 8.88
N LYS A 188 -16.30 3.21 8.06
CA LYS A 188 -16.29 2.08 7.13
C LYS A 188 -16.26 2.63 5.70
N ARG A 189 -15.03 2.89 5.24
CA ARG A 189 -14.58 3.01 3.84
C ARG A 189 -15.39 3.95 2.93
N SER A 190 -14.89 5.19 2.77
CA SER A 190 -15.21 5.99 1.58
C SER A 190 -15.05 5.11 0.33
N PRO A 191 -16.02 5.10 -0.61
CA PRO A 191 -15.93 4.29 -1.81
C PRO A 191 -14.67 4.67 -2.61
N LEU A 192 -14.28 5.96 -2.63
CA LEU A 192 -13.09 6.45 -3.32
C LEU A 192 -11.95 6.77 -2.35
N SER A 193 -10.73 6.35 -2.70
CA SER A 193 -9.48 6.73 -2.03
C SER A 193 -8.28 6.60 -2.98
N MET A 194 -7.21 7.36 -2.71
CA MET A 194 -5.96 7.28 -3.49
C MET A 194 -5.37 5.86 -3.47
N MET A 195 -5.45 5.16 -2.34
CA MET A 195 -4.99 3.78 -2.22
C MET A 195 -5.72 2.81 -3.17
N LYS A 196 -7.01 3.04 -3.44
CA LYS A 196 -7.75 2.23 -4.42
C LYS A 196 -7.25 2.43 -5.85
N THR A 197 -6.69 3.60 -6.19
CA THR A 197 -6.11 3.80 -7.52
C THR A 197 -4.89 2.90 -7.72
N LEU A 198 -4.02 2.80 -6.71
CA LEU A 198 -2.88 1.87 -6.72
C LEU A 198 -3.34 0.40 -6.74
N ALA A 199 -4.36 0.06 -5.96
CA ALA A 199 -4.90 -1.30 -5.96
C ALA A 199 -5.50 -1.69 -7.32
N LEU A 200 -6.24 -0.80 -7.98
CA LEU A 200 -6.77 -1.02 -9.34
C LEU A 200 -5.65 -1.17 -10.37
N ILE A 201 -4.62 -0.33 -10.31
CA ILE A 201 -3.43 -0.45 -11.17
C ILE A 201 -2.75 -1.81 -10.95
N HIS A 202 -2.53 -2.21 -9.70
CA HIS A 202 -1.93 -3.50 -9.40
C HIS A 202 -2.76 -4.67 -9.97
N LEU A 203 -4.08 -4.66 -9.79
CA LEU A 203 -4.94 -5.69 -10.37
C LEU A 203 -4.86 -5.72 -11.90
N ALA A 204 -4.87 -4.56 -12.54
CA ALA A 204 -4.74 -4.48 -13.98
C ALA A 204 -3.36 -4.99 -14.47
N LEU A 205 -2.28 -4.75 -13.73
CA LEU A 205 -0.92 -5.21 -14.09
C LEU A 205 -0.85 -6.73 -14.03
N VAL A 206 -1.39 -7.33 -12.96
CA VAL A 206 -1.45 -8.78 -12.80
C VAL A 206 -2.33 -9.41 -13.87
N TRP A 207 -3.50 -8.84 -14.15
CA TRP A 207 -4.38 -9.32 -15.22
C TRP A 207 -3.72 -9.27 -16.60
N SER A 208 -2.94 -8.21 -16.85
CA SER A 208 -2.21 -8.03 -18.12
C SER A 208 -0.93 -8.86 -18.19
N ARG A 209 -0.56 -9.55 -17.10
CA ARG A 209 0.67 -10.36 -16.96
C ARG A 209 1.95 -9.55 -17.20
N GLU A 210 1.90 -8.28 -16.83
CA GLU A 210 3.03 -7.35 -16.92
C GLU A 210 4.11 -7.70 -15.90
N ALA A 211 5.39 -7.48 -16.24
CA ALA A 211 6.54 -7.86 -15.41
C ALA A 211 6.67 -7.08 -14.08
N LEU A 212 5.83 -6.06 -13.86
CA LEU A 212 5.89 -5.19 -12.69
C LEU A 212 5.13 -5.79 -11.50
N THR A 213 5.85 -6.02 -10.40
CA THR A 213 5.23 -6.48 -9.16
C THR A 213 4.64 -5.32 -8.36
N LEU A 214 3.96 -5.62 -7.24
CA LEU A 214 3.43 -4.58 -6.36
C LEU A 214 4.56 -3.78 -5.70
N SER A 215 5.65 -4.45 -5.31
CA SER A 215 6.88 -3.76 -4.86
C SER A 215 7.43 -2.80 -5.91
N ASP A 216 7.43 -3.17 -7.19
CA ASP A 216 7.88 -2.28 -8.28
C ASP A 216 6.99 -1.05 -8.43
N LEU A 217 5.67 -1.24 -8.43
CA LEU A 217 4.71 -0.13 -8.50
C LEU A 217 4.91 0.86 -7.33
N LEU A 218 5.06 0.35 -6.11
CA LEU A 218 5.26 1.20 -4.93
C LEU A 218 6.62 1.91 -4.95
N ARG A 219 7.66 1.26 -5.47
CA ARG A 219 8.96 1.88 -5.72
C ARG A 219 8.84 3.04 -6.70
N LEU A 220 8.20 2.83 -7.86
CA LEU A 220 7.99 3.87 -8.87
C LEU A 220 7.17 5.05 -8.34
N VAL A 221 6.19 4.79 -7.48
CA VAL A 221 5.44 5.82 -6.75
C VAL A 221 6.34 6.56 -5.74
N ASN A 222 7.22 5.83 -5.05
CA ASN A 222 8.13 6.43 -4.08
C ASN A 222 9.19 7.31 -4.75
N GLU A 223 9.70 6.90 -5.90
CA GLU A 223 10.69 7.61 -6.71
C GLU A 223 10.06 8.75 -7.54
N GLY A 224 8.72 8.84 -7.60
CA GLY A 224 8.00 9.93 -8.24
C GLY A 224 7.74 9.72 -9.73
N HIS A 225 8.10 8.56 -10.29
CA HIS A 225 7.80 8.18 -11.66
C HIS A 225 6.30 7.98 -11.90
N VAL A 226 5.57 7.50 -10.89
CA VAL A 226 4.11 7.36 -10.94
C VAL A 226 3.46 8.40 -10.00
N PRO A 227 2.65 9.34 -10.53
CA PRO A 227 2.03 10.40 -9.72
C PRO A 227 1.11 9.84 -8.63
N TYR A 228 1.35 10.20 -7.37
CA TYR A 228 0.51 9.75 -6.24
C TYR A 228 0.46 10.80 -5.13
N VAL A 229 1.63 11.17 -4.62
CA VAL A 229 1.76 12.27 -3.66
C VAL A 229 1.46 13.58 -4.39
N ASN A 230 0.54 14.39 -3.85
CA ASN A 230 0.09 15.65 -4.47
C ASN A 230 -0.42 15.51 -5.93
N ALA A 231 -0.92 14.31 -6.31
CA ALA A 231 -1.41 14.07 -7.68
C ALA A 231 -2.55 15.02 -8.10
N TYR A 232 -3.28 15.59 -7.14
CA TYR A 232 -4.31 16.60 -7.39
C TYR A 232 -3.77 17.90 -8.00
N GLU A 233 -2.47 18.20 -7.89
CA GLU A 233 -1.87 19.39 -8.50
C GLU A 233 -1.84 19.30 -10.03
N GLN A 234 -1.97 18.08 -10.58
CA GLN A 234 -2.02 17.85 -12.03
C GLN A 234 -3.45 18.00 -12.57
N LEU A 235 -4.46 18.19 -11.72
CA LEU A 235 -5.83 18.40 -12.16
C LEU A 235 -5.92 19.70 -12.97
N PRO A 236 -6.76 19.72 -14.02
CA PRO A 236 -6.89 20.88 -14.89
C PRO A 236 -7.49 22.08 -14.12
N GLU A 237 -7.21 23.32 -14.57
CA GLU A 237 -7.54 24.54 -13.81
C GLU A 237 -9.04 24.73 -13.58
N GLU A 238 -9.86 24.11 -14.43
CA GLU A 238 -11.31 24.07 -14.35
C GLU A 238 -11.79 23.22 -13.15
N MET A 239 -10.97 22.28 -12.68
CA MET A 239 -11.26 21.30 -11.65
C MET A 239 -10.70 21.72 -10.28
N LYS A 240 -11.12 22.90 -9.81
CA LYS A 240 -10.61 23.48 -8.55
C LYS A 240 -11.05 22.65 -7.35
N VAL A 241 -10.09 21.99 -6.70
CA VAL A 241 -10.31 21.23 -5.46
C VAL A 241 -10.34 22.19 -4.28
N ILE A 242 -11.52 22.43 -3.70
CA ILE A 242 -11.71 23.39 -2.60
C ILE A 242 -12.41 22.71 -1.42
N GLY A 243 -11.99 23.01 -0.19
CA GLY A 243 -12.72 22.60 1.00
C GLY A 243 -12.51 21.13 1.36
N LYS A 244 -13.61 20.38 1.57
CA LYS A 244 -13.55 19.01 2.11
C LYS A 244 -13.13 17.98 1.05
N ASP A 245 -13.36 18.27 -0.23
CA ASP A 245 -13.04 17.46 -1.40
C ASP A 245 -11.52 17.19 -1.47
N ALA A 246 -10.75 18.19 -1.07
CA ALA A 246 -9.29 18.17 -0.92
C ALA A 246 -8.77 17.03 -0.07
N LEU A 247 -9.52 16.64 0.96
CA LEU A 247 -9.10 15.62 1.91
C LEU A 247 -9.12 14.22 1.28
N LEU A 248 -9.94 13.99 0.24
CA LEU A 248 -10.00 12.70 -0.45
C LEU A 248 -8.79 12.45 -1.35
N PHE A 249 -8.21 13.52 -1.90
CA PHE A 249 -7.03 13.46 -2.76
C PHE A 249 -5.71 13.67 -1.99
N ARG A 250 -5.80 14.07 -0.73
CA ARG A 250 -4.62 14.30 0.11
C ARG A 250 -3.99 12.98 0.51
N VAL A 251 -2.71 12.83 0.20
CA VAL A 251 -1.88 11.69 0.60
C VAL A 251 -0.93 12.14 1.70
N GLU A 252 -1.00 11.50 2.87
CA GLU A 252 -0.10 11.77 3.99
C GLU A 252 1.14 10.87 3.96
N SER A 253 1.00 9.64 3.47
CA SER A 253 2.08 8.67 3.29
C SER A 253 1.78 7.73 2.14
N ILE A 254 2.82 7.13 1.57
CA ILE A 254 2.68 6.04 0.61
C ILE A 254 2.26 4.78 1.37
N PRO A 255 1.19 4.09 0.95
CA PRO A 255 0.71 2.91 1.66
C PRO A 255 1.69 1.75 1.50
N SER A 256 1.87 0.96 2.56
CA SER A 256 2.72 -0.23 2.51
C SER A 256 2.15 -1.30 1.58
N HIS A 257 3.03 -2.14 1.02
CA HIS A 257 2.69 -3.31 0.20
C HIS A 257 1.52 -4.12 0.78
N ARG A 258 1.58 -4.48 2.07
CA ARG A 258 0.56 -5.28 2.75
C ARG A 258 -0.83 -4.63 2.71
N ILE A 259 -0.90 -3.30 2.81
CA ILE A 259 -2.19 -2.59 2.84
C ILE A 259 -2.77 -2.50 1.41
N VAL A 260 -1.94 -2.19 0.42
CA VAL A 260 -2.40 -2.14 -0.98
C VAL A 260 -2.83 -3.51 -1.48
N HIS A 261 -2.08 -4.57 -1.16
CA HIS A 261 -2.46 -5.95 -1.49
C HIS A 261 -3.80 -6.35 -0.84
N LYS A 262 -4.03 -5.98 0.43
CA LYS A 262 -5.32 -6.20 1.09
C LYS A 262 -6.48 -5.44 0.43
N GLU A 263 -6.24 -4.22 -0.03
CA GLU A 263 -7.26 -3.44 -0.74
C GLU A 263 -7.53 -4.06 -2.12
N ALA A 264 -6.50 -4.51 -2.84
CA ALA A 264 -6.62 -5.23 -4.10
C ALA A 264 -7.43 -6.52 -3.94
N GLN A 265 -7.12 -7.33 -2.92
CA GLN A 265 -7.90 -8.52 -2.56
C GLN A 265 -9.37 -8.18 -2.28
N ALA A 266 -9.63 -7.10 -1.55
CA ALA A 266 -10.99 -6.66 -1.26
C ALA A 266 -11.73 -6.19 -2.52
N LEU A 267 -11.04 -5.52 -3.44
CA LEU A 267 -11.59 -5.07 -4.71
C LEU A 267 -11.96 -6.24 -5.62
N VAL A 268 -11.10 -7.26 -5.74
CA VAL A 268 -11.38 -8.45 -6.54
C VAL A 268 -12.70 -9.11 -6.12
N LEU A 269 -12.90 -9.26 -4.81
CA LEU A 269 -14.14 -9.83 -4.25
C LEU A 269 -15.34 -8.89 -4.44
N PHE A 270 -15.16 -7.59 -4.22
CA PHE A 270 -16.22 -6.59 -4.36
C PHE A 270 -16.70 -6.44 -5.80
N LEU A 271 -15.78 -6.50 -6.76
CA LEU A 271 -16.07 -6.40 -8.19
C LEU A 271 -16.55 -7.72 -8.78
N GLU A 272 -16.43 -8.84 -8.03
CA GLU A 272 -16.73 -10.20 -8.49
C GLU A 272 -15.97 -10.52 -9.78
N LEU A 273 -14.67 -10.20 -9.81
CA LEU A 273 -13.85 -10.46 -11.00
C LEU A 273 -13.76 -11.97 -11.27
N PRO A 274 -13.74 -12.39 -12.54
CA PRO A 274 -13.57 -13.80 -12.87
C PRO A 274 -12.11 -14.23 -12.65
N ALA A 275 -11.82 -15.50 -12.97
CA ALA A 275 -10.45 -15.99 -12.97
C ALA A 275 -9.55 -15.12 -13.85
N PHE A 276 -8.35 -14.84 -13.36
CA PHE A 276 -7.38 -14.05 -14.10
C PHE A 276 -6.75 -14.90 -15.21
N PRO A 277 -6.18 -14.27 -16.24
CA PRO A 277 -5.35 -14.98 -17.21
C PRO A 277 -4.27 -15.83 -16.51
N PRO A 278 -4.05 -17.08 -16.93
CA PRO A 278 -3.12 -17.97 -16.23
C PRO A 278 -1.68 -17.45 -16.19
N ILE A 279 -1.05 -17.54 -15.02
CA ILE A 279 0.37 -17.21 -14.79
C ILE A 279 1.19 -18.50 -14.92
N THR A 280 1.74 -18.75 -16.12
CA THR A 280 2.59 -19.92 -16.43
C THR A 280 4.04 -19.68 -16.01
N CYS A 281 4.88 -20.72 -16.03
CA CYS A 281 6.34 -20.59 -15.87
C CYS A 281 7.00 -19.65 -16.89
N GLU A 282 6.39 -19.42 -18.05
CA GLU A 282 6.84 -18.47 -19.07
C GLU A 282 6.49 -17.00 -18.75
N THR A 283 5.61 -16.77 -17.76
CA THR A 283 5.18 -15.43 -17.39
C THR A 283 6.19 -14.78 -16.44
N LEU A 284 6.60 -13.54 -16.70
CA LEU A 284 7.63 -12.83 -15.90
C LEU A 284 7.25 -12.62 -14.41
N LEU A 285 5.96 -12.68 -14.08
CA LEU A 285 5.48 -12.64 -12.69
C LEU A 285 5.59 -13.99 -11.97
N HIS A 286 5.77 -15.09 -12.69
CA HIS A 286 5.87 -16.41 -12.07
C HIS A 286 7.12 -16.49 -11.19
N PRO A 287 7.07 -17.09 -9.98
CA PRO A 287 8.21 -17.12 -9.07
C PRO A 287 9.50 -17.70 -9.65
N GLU A 288 9.38 -18.60 -10.63
CA GLU A 288 10.51 -19.15 -11.39
C GLU A 288 11.30 -18.04 -12.12
N LEU A 289 10.68 -17.35 -13.08
CA LEU A 289 11.36 -16.27 -13.82
C LEU A 289 11.65 -15.05 -12.94
N LEU A 290 10.75 -14.75 -11.99
CA LEU A 290 10.96 -13.65 -11.06
C LEU A 290 12.18 -13.89 -10.16
N SER A 291 12.52 -15.15 -9.88
CA SER A 291 13.71 -15.49 -9.08
C SER A 291 15.00 -15.08 -9.78
N LEU A 292 15.11 -15.25 -11.10
CA LEU A 292 16.27 -14.79 -11.88
C LEU A 292 16.50 -13.30 -11.67
N ARG A 293 15.44 -12.49 -11.79
CA ARG A 293 15.52 -11.04 -11.56
C ARG A 293 16.08 -10.72 -10.17
N TYR A 294 15.61 -11.40 -9.13
CA TYR A 294 16.05 -11.13 -7.76
C TYR A 294 17.43 -11.68 -7.44
N LEU A 295 17.84 -12.80 -8.04
CA LEU A 295 19.21 -13.31 -7.94
C LEU A 295 20.18 -12.33 -8.61
N THR A 296 19.83 -11.82 -9.80
CA THR A 296 20.59 -10.78 -10.50
C THR A 296 20.69 -9.51 -9.66
N ASP A 297 19.58 -9.00 -9.13
CA ASP A 297 19.60 -7.76 -8.33
C ASP A 297 20.44 -7.92 -7.05
N THR A 298 20.42 -9.10 -6.42
CA THR A 298 21.18 -9.37 -5.18
C THR A 298 22.60 -9.89 -5.38
N ASN A 299 23.12 -9.86 -6.61
CA ASN A 299 24.44 -10.36 -6.98
C ASN A 299 24.71 -11.83 -6.59
N LEU A 300 23.64 -12.64 -6.59
CA LEU A 300 23.74 -14.05 -6.31
C LEU A 300 24.05 -14.84 -7.60
N PRO A 301 24.68 -16.02 -7.52
CA PRO A 301 24.97 -16.87 -8.67
C PRO A 301 23.71 -17.34 -9.41
N ASP A 302 23.80 -17.43 -10.74
CA ASP A 302 22.69 -17.87 -11.59
C ASP A 302 22.34 -19.34 -11.34
N GLU A 303 23.32 -20.18 -10.95
CA GLU A 303 23.10 -21.59 -10.60
C GLU A 303 22.11 -21.80 -9.44
N LEU A 304 21.90 -20.78 -8.59
CA LEU A 304 20.89 -20.84 -7.52
C LEU A 304 19.47 -20.97 -8.07
N HIS A 305 19.22 -20.48 -9.29
CA HIS A 305 17.90 -20.56 -9.91
C HIS A 305 17.39 -22.00 -10.00
N LEU A 306 18.24 -22.94 -10.40
CA LEU A 306 17.88 -24.37 -10.48
C LEU A 306 17.47 -24.94 -9.12
N TRP A 307 18.13 -24.49 -8.05
CA TRP A 307 17.80 -24.89 -6.68
C TRP A 307 16.49 -24.28 -6.21
N VAL A 308 16.21 -23.03 -6.57
CA VAL A 308 14.92 -22.37 -6.31
C VAL A 308 13.78 -23.15 -7.00
N CYS A 309 13.97 -23.57 -8.25
CA CYS A 309 12.98 -24.35 -8.99
C CYS A 309 12.70 -25.71 -8.31
N ARG A 310 13.76 -26.44 -7.95
CA ARG A 310 13.63 -27.72 -7.23
C ARG A 310 12.92 -27.56 -5.88
N LEU A 311 13.25 -26.51 -5.12
CA LEU A 311 12.59 -26.21 -3.86
C LEU A 311 11.10 -25.90 -4.07
N MET A 312 10.77 -25.14 -5.11
CA MET A 312 9.40 -24.78 -5.46
C MET A 312 8.57 -26.03 -5.82
N GLU A 313 9.14 -26.98 -6.57
CA GLU A 313 8.52 -28.28 -6.85
C GLU A 313 8.30 -29.08 -5.56
N GLN A 314 9.32 -29.19 -4.71
CA GLN A 314 9.23 -29.90 -3.43
C GLN A 314 8.21 -29.28 -2.46
N ALA A 315 8.09 -27.95 -2.46
CA ALA A 315 7.08 -27.24 -1.69
C ALA A 315 5.65 -27.41 -2.25
N GLY A 316 5.47 -28.10 -3.39
CA GLY A 316 4.19 -28.17 -4.09
C GLY A 316 3.71 -26.81 -4.60
N MET A 317 4.63 -25.87 -4.81
CA MET A 317 4.37 -24.49 -5.25
C MET A 317 4.59 -24.30 -6.75
N ALA A 318 4.90 -25.36 -7.50
CA ALA A 318 5.07 -25.29 -8.97
C ALA A 318 3.73 -25.30 -9.74
N ASP A 319 2.61 -25.64 -9.07
CA ASP A 319 1.30 -25.68 -9.71
C ASP A 319 0.81 -24.28 -10.12
N GLN A 320 0.57 -24.10 -11.41
CA GLN A 320 0.04 -22.87 -12.00
C GLN A 320 -1.25 -22.36 -11.33
N THR A 321 -2.10 -23.25 -10.83
CA THR A 321 -3.36 -22.87 -10.18
C THR A 321 -3.14 -22.10 -8.88
N LEU A 322 -1.98 -22.25 -8.24
CA LEU A 322 -1.60 -21.51 -7.03
C LEU A 322 -1.15 -20.08 -7.34
N HIS A 323 -0.71 -19.83 -8.58
CA HIS A 323 -0.22 -18.54 -9.06
C HIS A 323 -1.25 -17.76 -9.85
N THR A 324 -2.44 -18.31 -10.06
CA THR A 324 -3.51 -17.62 -10.80
C THR A 324 -4.68 -17.39 -9.86
N PHE A 325 -5.14 -16.14 -9.76
CA PHE A 325 -6.36 -15.85 -9.00
C PHE A 325 -7.56 -16.51 -9.68
N ASP A 326 -8.33 -17.27 -8.91
CA ASP A 326 -9.58 -17.89 -9.34
C ASP A 326 -10.61 -17.84 -8.19
N PRO A 327 -11.80 -17.25 -8.39
CA PRO A 327 -12.79 -17.09 -7.32
C PRO A 327 -13.22 -18.39 -6.63
N HIS A 328 -13.09 -19.55 -7.29
CA HIS A 328 -13.58 -20.83 -6.80
C HIS A 328 -12.46 -21.73 -6.27
N SER A 329 -11.33 -21.81 -6.97
CA SER A 329 -10.21 -22.69 -6.64
C SER A 329 -9.11 -21.98 -5.84
N CYS A 330 -8.80 -20.72 -6.15
CA CYS A 330 -7.74 -19.94 -5.50
C CYS A 330 -8.20 -18.48 -5.25
N PRO A 331 -9.09 -18.24 -4.27
CA PRO A 331 -9.72 -16.92 -4.07
C PRO A 331 -8.81 -15.89 -3.40
N VAL A 332 -7.50 -16.17 -3.32
CA VAL A 332 -6.51 -15.30 -2.70
C VAL A 332 -5.54 -14.84 -3.78
N LEU A 333 -5.39 -13.53 -3.94
CA LEU A 333 -4.45 -12.93 -4.88
C LEU A 333 -3.02 -13.31 -4.46
N PRO A 334 -2.22 -13.95 -5.34
CA PRO A 334 -0.84 -14.29 -5.04
C PRO A 334 0.02 -13.05 -4.74
N ARG A 335 1.15 -13.28 -4.07
CA ARG A 335 2.13 -12.23 -3.70
C ARG A 335 3.47 -12.62 -4.29
N TYR A 336 3.55 -12.53 -5.62
CA TYR A 336 4.64 -13.10 -6.42
C TYR A 336 6.02 -12.67 -5.93
N ASP A 337 6.21 -11.37 -5.66
CA ASP A 337 7.45 -10.79 -5.13
C ASP A 337 7.84 -11.37 -3.77
N ILE A 338 6.92 -11.38 -2.81
CA ILE A 338 7.16 -11.90 -1.46
C ILE A 338 7.41 -13.41 -1.47
N GLN A 339 6.65 -14.17 -2.28
CA GLN A 339 6.80 -15.62 -2.40
C GLN A 339 8.16 -15.98 -3.02
N THR A 340 8.58 -15.26 -4.06
CA THR A 340 9.86 -15.47 -4.73
C THR A 340 11.04 -15.19 -3.80
N ALA A 341 11.03 -14.05 -3.09
CA ALA A 341 12.07 -13.75 -2.12
C ALA A 341 12.13 -14.79 -0.99
N ALA A 342 10.98 -15.30 -0.52
CA ALA A 342 10.94 -16.37 0.46
C ALA A 342 11.56 -17.68 -0.06
N LEU A 343 11.27 -18.07 -1.31
CA LEU A 343 11.88 -19.24 -1.95
C LEU A 343 13.41 -19.10 -2.06
N ILE A 344 13.91 -17.92 -2.45
CA ILE A 344 15.36 -17.66 -2.51
C ILE A 344 15.99 -17.76 -1.11
N ILE A 345 15.39 -17.13 -0.10
CA ILE A 345 15.89 -17.18 1.28
C ILE A 345 15.95 -18.62 1.80
N VAL A 346 14.89 -19.41 1.59
CA VAL A 346 14.86 -20.82 2.00
C VAL A 346 15.90 -21.64 1.24
N THR A 347 16.10 -21.37 -0.05
CA THR A 347 17.15 -22.01 -0.86
C THR A 347 18.54 -21.71 -0.32
N MET A 348 18.81 -20.45 0.02
CA MET A 348 20.07 -20.04 0.65
C MET A 348 20.28 -20.72 2.00
N LYS A 349 19.22 -20.87 2.83
CA LYS A 349 19.28 -21.66 4.06
C LYS A 349 19.62 -23.12 3.80
N PHE A 350 19.01 -23.75 2.79
CA PHE A 350 19.28 -25.15 2.45
C PHE A 350 20.74 -25.38 2.05
N LEU A 351 21.29 -24.51 1.21
CA LEU A 351 22.64 -24.68 0.67
C LEU A 351 23.74 -24.26 1.66
N PHE A 352 23.56 -23.11 2.33
CA PHE A 352 24.61 -22.51 3.15
C PHE A 352 24.39 -22.66 4.66
N GLY A 353 23.24 -23.17 5.10
CA GLY A 353 22.87 -23.25 6.51
C GLY A 353 22.30 -21.94 7.03
N LEU A 354 23.02 -20.82 6.88
CA LEU A 354 22.66 -19.51 7.46
C LEU A 354 22.40 -19.60 8.97
N ASP A 355 23.29 -20.28 9.68
CA ASP A 355 23.21 -20.59 11.11
C ASP A 355 24.31 -19.89 11.93
N ASP A 356 24.97 -18.87 11.36
CA ASP A 356 26.15 -18.16 11.85
C ASP A 356 27.42 -19.02 11.96
N HIS A 357 27.43 -20.22 11.39
CA HIS A 357 28.55 -21.16 11.50
C HIS A 357 28.88 -21.86 10.18
N THR A 358 27.94 -22.63 9.65
CA THR A 358 28.06 -23.49 8.47
C THR A 358 28.45 -22.67 7.26
N GLU A 359 27.82 -21.53 7.03
CA GLU A 359 28.10 -20.67 5.88
C GLU A 359 29.53 -20.13 5.87
N TRP A 360 30.10 -19.86 7.05
CA TRP A 360 31.45 -19.33 7.20
C TRP A 360 32.50 -20.42 7.09
N LYS A 361 32.18 -21.65 7.55
CA LYS A 361 33.03 -22.82 7.33
C LYS A 361 33.12 -23.15 5.85
N LEU A 362 31.98 -23.26 5.17
CA LEU A 362 31.92 -23.47 3.72
C LEU A 362 32.68 -22.38 2.96
N SER A 363 32.54 -21.10 3.36
CA SER A 363 33.28 -20.00 2.75
C SER A 363 34.81 -20.09 2.95
N ASN A 364 35.28 -20.61 4.09
CA ASN A 364 36.71 -20.82 4.34
C ASN A 364 37.25 -21.99 3.52
N GLU A 365 36.48 -23.08 3.42
CA GLU A 365 36.85 -24.26 2.63
C GLU A 365 36.99 -23.92 1.14
N VAL A 366 36.04 -23.17 0.58
CA VAL A 366 36.11 -22.68 -0.81
C VAL A 366 37.34 -21.79 -1.02
N GLY A 367 37.62 -20.88 -0.10
CA GLY A 367 38.77 -19.97 -0.20
C GLY A 367 40.13 -20.68 -0.16
N ASN A 368 40.21 -21.88 0.42
CA ASN A 368 41.42 -22.68 0.48
C ASN A 368 41.57 -23.63 -0.73
N GLN A 369 40.48 -23.94 -1.44
CA GLN A 369 40.45 -24.95 -2.51
C GLN A 369 40.44 -24.35 -3.92
N SER A 370 40.05 -23.09 -4.09
CA SER A 370 39.88 -22.49 -5.42
C SER A 370 41.18 -21.88 -5.96
N ASP A 371 41.95 -22.64 -6.74
CA ASP A 371 43.03 -22.07 -7.56
C ASP A 371 42.50 -21.25 -8.76
N SER A 372 41.27 -21.51 -9.22
CA SER A 372 40.66 -20.83 -10.40
C SER A 372 39.87 -19.55 -10.08
N GLY A 373 39.48 -19.33 -8.82
CA GLY A 373 38.69 -18.15 -8.42
C GLY A 373 37.21 -18.15 -8.86
N ASP A 374 36.73 -19.18 -9.56
CA ASP A 374 35.38 -19.25 -10.15
C ASP A 374 34.28 -19.70 -9.16
N MET A 375 34.65 -19.99 -7.92
CA MET A 375 33.77 -20.58 -6.92
C MET A 375 33.07 -19.51 -6.10
N PHE A 376 31.76 -19.64 -5.91
CA PHE A 376 31.00 -18.68 -5.13
C PHE A 376 31.40 -18.73 -3.65
N ASN A 377 31.82 -17.57 -3.12
CA ASN A 377 32.19 -17.42 -1.72
C ASN A 377 31.19 -16.51 -1.00
N LEU A 378 30.35 -17.09 -0.12
CA LEU A 378 29.30 -16.35 0.57
C LEU A 378 29.87 -15.20 1.42
N ARG A 379 31.03 -15.38 2.07
CA ARG A 379 31.68 -14.31 2.84
C ARG A 379 32.10 -13.13 1.95
N ARG A 380 32.64 -13.38 0.76
CA ARG A 380 32.98 -12.32 -0.21
C ARG A 380 31.71 -11.59 -0.67
N TRP A 381 30.68 -12.35 -1.06
CA TRP A 381 29.39 -11.80 -1.47
C TRP A 381 28.75 -10.96 -0.35
N TYR A 382 28.71 -11.46 0.88
CA TYR A 382 28.16 -10.78 2.04
C TYR A 382 28.84 -9.42 2.28
N LYS A 383 30.17 -9.37 2.25
CA LYS A 383 30.93 -8.11 2.42
C LYS A 383 30.57 -7.11 1.33
N LEU A 384 30.61 -7.54 0.07
CA LEU A 384 30.28 -6.71 -1.08
C LEU A 384 28.84 -6.16 -0.97
N MET A 385 27.87 -7.04 -0.74
CA MET A 385 26.48 -6.62 -0.60
C MET A 385 26.26 -5.75 0.63
N GLN A 386 26.93 -6.00 1.76
CA GLN A 386 26.72 -5.18 2.95
C GLN A 386 27.14 -3.72 2.70
N ASP A 387 28.27 -3.50 2.06
CA ASP A 387 28.75 -2.16 1.74
C ASP A 387 27.77 -1.44 0.80
N VAL A 388 27.32 -2.13 -0.26
CA VAL A 388 26.36 -1.60 -1.24
C VAL A 388 25.00 -1.32 -0.59
N LEU A 389 24.49 -2.24 0.22
CA LEU A 389 23.22 -2.11 0.93
C LEU A 389 23.26 -0.90 1.89
N MET A 390 24.35 -0.71 2.62
CA MET A 390 24.52 0.43 3.53
C MET A 390 24.49 1.76 2.76
N ARG A 391 25.18 1.85 1.62
CA ARG A 391 25.14 3.03 0.73
C ARG A 391 23.72 3.28 0.20
N ALA A 392 23.03 2.24 -0.26
CA ALA A 392 21.68 2.35 -0.80
C ALA A 392 20.65 2.73 0.26
N GLN A 393 20.75 2.21 1.48
CA GLN A 393 19.92 2.64 2.61
C GLN A 393 20.14 4.11 2.96
N GLN A 394 21.41 4.56 2.97
CA GLN A 394 21.73 5.95 3.24
C GLN A 394 21.18 6.88 2.15
N LYS A 395 21.33 6.50 0.88
CA LYS A 395 20.74 7.21 -0.26
C LYS A 395 19.21 7.31 -0.11
N ARG A 396 18.53 6.20 0.18
CA ARG A 396 17.07 6.19 0.42
C ARG A 396 16.66 7.14 1.55
N ARG A 397 17.37 7.17 2.67
CA ARG A 397 17.08 8.09 3.79
C ARG A 397 17.21 9.56 3.34
N GLN A 398 18.25 9.87 2.57
CA GLN A 398 18.45 11.21 2.01
C GLN A 398 17.34 11.60 1.04
N ASP A 399 16.93 10.69 0.15
CA ASP A 399 15.88 10.94 -0.83
C ASP A 399 14.51 11.14 -0.16
N ILE A 400 14.19 10.33 0.86
CA ILE A 400 12.97 10.51 1.67
C ILE A 400 12.97 11.86 2.40
N ALA A 401 14.12 12.27 2.96
CA ALA A 401 14.26 13.56 3.63
C ALA A 401 14.13 14.74 2.67
N ARG A 402 14.58 14.59 1.42
CA ARG A 402 14.47 15.60 0.36
C ARG A 402 13.12 15.63 -0.35
N LYS A 403 12.28 14.61 -0.16
CA LYS A 403 11.01 14.46 -0.87
C LYS A 403 10.06 15.60 -0.51
N GLN A 404 9.52 16.24 -1.56
CA GLN A 404 8.53 17.31 -1.40
C GLN A 404 7.16 16.70 -1.04
N TRP A 405 6.89 16.60 0.27
CA TRP A 405 5.61 16.09 0.78
C TRP A 405 4.48 17.13 0.70
N LYS A 406 4.82 18.42 0.69
CA LYS A 406 3.83 19.51 0.63
C LYS A 406 3.65 19.99 -0.81
N ALA A 407 2.39 20.13 -1.20
CA ALA A 407 2.00 20.75 -2.45
C ALA A 407 2.57 22.17 -2.60
N LYS A 408 3.01 22.50 -3.82
CA LYS A 408 3.33 23.85 -4.27
C LYS A 408 2.09 24.74 -4.19
N LYS A 409 0.91 24.20 -4.56
CA LYS A 409 -0.41 24.84 -4.47
C LYS A 409 -1.22 24.21 -3.32
N PRO A 410 -1.02 24.61 -2.05
CA PRO A 410 -1.72 24.03 -0.92
C PRO A 410 -3.23 24.34 -1.00
N ILE A 411 -4.06 23.34 -0.72
CA ILE A 411 -5.50 23.54 -0.64
C ILE A 411 -5.85 24.20 0.70
N PHE A 412 -6.39 25.41 0.65
CA PHE A 412 -6.68 26.16 1.86
C PHE A 412 -8.06 25.80 2.44
N PRO A 413 -8.14 25.45 3.74
CA PRO A 413 -9.41 25.43 4.43
C PRO A 413 -9.96 26.86 4.51
N LYS A 414 -11.29 27.02 4.42
CA LYS A 414 -11.95 28.34 4.48
C LYS A 414 -11.74 29.06 5.83
N ASN A 415 -11.44 28.31 6.89
CA ASN A 415 -11.17 28.87 8.21
C ASN A 415 -9.84 29.64 8.21
N ILE A 416 -9.92 30.96 8.44
CA ILE A 416 -8.80 31.90 8.43
C ILE A 416 -7.74 31.53 9.48
N GLY A 417 -8.14 31.04 10.66
CA GLY A 417 -7.22 30.59 11.71
C GLY A 417 -6.43 29.35 11.31
N LEU A 418 -7.10 28.34 10.73
CA LEU A 418 -6.44 27.15 10.19
C LEU A 418 -5.54 27.49 9.00
N LYS A 419 -5.96 28.43 8.14
CA LYS A 419 -5.15 28.96 7.04
C LYS A 419 -3.87 29.61 7.55
N ARG A 420 -3.94 30.46 8.59
CA ARG A 420 -2.76 31.09 9.22
C ARG A 420 -1.80 30.04 9.79
N THR A 421 -2.31 29.04 10.49
CA THR A 421 -1.50 27.94 11.05
C THR A 421 -0.85 27.10 9.95
N MET A 422 -1.58 26.75 8.87
CA MET A 422 -1.02 26.04 7.72
C MET A 422 0.06 26.86 7.01
N MET A 423 -0.15 28.17 6.83
CA MET A 423 0.85 29.07 6.24
C MET A 423 2.09 29.22 7.12
N LYS A 424 1.94 29.29 8.44
CA LYS A 424 3.07 29.29 9.38
C LYS A 424 3.83 27.96 9.30
N LYS A 425 3.14 26.82 9.32
CA LYS A 425 3.76 25.50 9.13
C LYS A 425 4.42 25.33 7.76
N LYS A 426 3.87 25.93 6.70
CA LYS A 426 4.46 25.95 5.36
C LYS A 426 5.76 26.75 5.36
N ARG A 427 5.72 28.00 5.84
CA ARG A 427 6.92 28.86 5.98
C ARG A 427 8.02 28.21 6.81
N ILE A 428 7.69 27.62 7.95
CA ILE A 428 8.68 26.90 8.78
C ILE A 428 9.30 25.74 7.99
N ALA A 429 8.50 24.95 7.27
CA ALA A 429 9.03 23.84 6.49
C ALA A 429 9.89 24.32 5.30
N GLU A 430 9.49 25.39 4.61
CA GLU A 430 10.27 26.00 3.53
C GLU A 430 11.59 26.56 4.06
N GLN A 431 11.57 27.23 5.22
CA GLN A 431 12.77 27.76 5.87
C GLN A 431 13.70 26.64 6.33
N VAL A 432 13.17 25.55 6.91
CA VAL A 432 13.95 24.36 7.27
C VAL A 432 14.55 23.71 6.02
N GLN A 433 13.79 23.62 4.92
CA GLN A 433 14.26 23.08 3.65
C GLN A 433 15.38 23.95 3.05
N LEU A 434 15.22 25.27 3.04
CA LEU A 434 16.27 26.21 2.60
C LEU A 434 17.52 26.12 3.48
N CYS A 435 17.37 26.01 4.79
CA CYS A 435 18.51 25.78 5.69
C CYS A 435 19.19 24.45 5.39
N PHE A 436 18.43 23.39 5.13
CA PHE A 436 18.98 22.08 4.75
C PHE A 436 19.71 22.13 3.41
N GLU A 437 19.18 22.82 2.40
CA GLU A 437 19.86 23.03 1.11
C GLU A 437 21.19 23.77 1.28
N LYS A 438 21.18 24.88 2.03
CA LYS A 438 22.39 25.66 2.34
C LYS A 438 23.46 24.83 3.05
N LEU A 439 23.05 23.97 3.99
CA LEU A 439 23.96 23.11 4.75
C LEU A 439 24.43 21.88 3.96
N SER A 440 23.62 21.37 3.04
CA SER A 440 23.90 20.13 2.31
C SER A 440 24.55 20.35 0.93
N SER A 441 24.72 21.60 0.49
CA SER A 441 25.35 21.98 -0.79
C SER A 441 24.71 21.33 -2.03
N ARG A 442 23.44 20.90 -1.94
CA ARG A 442 22.66 20.32 -3.03
C ARG A 442 21.22 20.87 -3.00
N PRO A 443 20.62 21.23 -4.15
CA PRO A 443 19.24 21.71 -4.19
C PRO A 443 18.27 20.62 -3.72
N ALA A 444 17.17 21.01 -3.04
CA ALA A 444 16.14 20.07 -2.63
C ALA A 444 15.21 19.75 -3.80
N GLY A 445 14.82 18.50 -3.87
CA GLY A 445 14.12 17.92 -5.00
C GLY A 445 14.59 16.48 -5.18
N VAL A 446 13.69 15.63 -5.70
CA VAL A 446 14.08 14.29 -6.12
C VAL A 446 15.00 14.48 -7.32
N GLN A 447 16.26 14.04 -7.23
CA GLN A 447 17.14 13.97 -8.39
C GLN A 447 16.41 13.12 -9.44
N GLU A 448 16.29 13.58 -10.68
CA GLU A 448 15.72 12.78 -11.76
C GLU A 448 16.65 11.58 -12.01
N VAL A 449 16.43 10.50 -11.28
CA VAL A 449 17.08 9.22 -11.50
C VAL A 449 16.29 8.53 -12.58
N SER A 450 16.95 8.09 -13.65
CA SER A 450 16.29 7.28 -14.68
C SER A 450 15.68 6.04 -14.02
N PRO A 451 14.43 5.70 -14.32
CA PRO A 451 13.76 4.55 -13.72
C PRO A 451 14.52 3.27 -14.08
N SER A 452 14.78 2.43 -13.08
CA SER A 452 15.45 1.13 -13.26
C SER A 452 14.60 0.01 -12.66
N SER A 453 14.55 -1.11 -13.38
CA SER A 453 13.95 -2.35 -12.88
C SER A 453 14.80 -2.99 -11.78
N PHE A 454 16.11 -2.77 -11.79
CA PHE A 454 17.06 -3.27 -10.79
C PHE A 454 17.38 -2.20 -9.74
N ARG A 455 17.61 -2.61 -8.49
CA ARG A 455 18.04 -1.72 -7.41
C ARG A 455 19.54 -1.51 -7.39
N PHE A 456 20.29 -2.51 -7.81
CA PHE A 456 21.73 -2.52 -7.83
C PHE A 456 22.22 -2.80 -9.24
N CYS A 457 23.40 -2.27 -9.57
CA CYS A 457 24.05 -2.46 -10.86
C CYS A 457 25.37 -3.19 -10.66
N TRP A 458 25.54 -4.38 -11.23
CA TRP A 458 26.73 -5.20 -11.06
C TRP A 458 27.51 -5.32 -12.37
N GLY A 459 28.83 -5.19 -12.31
CA GLY A 459 29.70 -5.27 -13.47
C GLY A 459 31.01 -4.53 -13.28
N ASP A 460 31.77 -4.40 -14.36
CA ASP A 460 33.08 -3.74 -14.35
C ASP A 460 33.01 -2.30 -14.91
N GLU A 461 31.80 -1.83 -15.25
CA GLU A 461 31.57 -0.50 -15.82
C GLU A 461 31.60 0.61 -14.76
N ASP A 462 31.94 1.81 -15.19
CA ASP A 462 31.90 3.02 -14.36
C ASP A 462 30.48 3.29 -13.87
N GLY A 463 30.30 3.34 -12.55
CA GLY A 463 28.99 3.52 -11.91
C GLY A 463 28.31 2.22 -11.45
N SER A 464 28.95 1.07 -11.63
CA SER A 464 28.56 -0.18 -10.97
C SER A 464 28.72 -0.12 -9.44
N ASP A 465 27.87 -0.85 -8.73
CA ASP A 465 27.92 -1.03 -7.29
C ASP A 465 29.06 -1.99 -6.85
N GLY A 466 29.56 -2.80 -7.79
CA GLY A 466 30.67 -3.73 -7.61
C GLY A 466 30.71 -4.80 -8.71
N PRO A 467 31.70 -5.71 -8.67
CA PRO A 467 31.85 -6.77 -9.66
C PRO A 467 30.66 -7.73 -9.63
N SER A 468 30.33 -8.29 -10.79
CA SER A 468 29.30 -9.32 -10.91
C SER A 468 29.79 -10.68 -10.43
N LEU A 469 28.94 -11.38 -9.66
CA LEU A 469 29.17 -12.72 -9.16
C LEU A 469 28.21 -13.76 -9.79
N HIS A 470 27.45 -13.37 -10.82
CA HIS A 470 26.42 -14.23 -11.44
C HIS A 470 26.98 -15.53 -12.04
N HIS A 471 28.18 -15.45 -12.60
CA HIS A 471 28.88 -16.56 -13.27
C HIS A 471 29.61 -17.52 -12.32
N MET A 472 29.57 -17.27 -11.01
CA MET A 472 30.25 -18.10 -10.01
C MET A 472 29.55 -19.45 -9.84
N LYS A 473 30.31 -20.52 -9.61
CA LYS A 473 29.77 -21.88 -9.43
C LYS A 473 29.47 -22.22 -7.98
N LEU A 474 28.49 -23.10 -7.76
CA LEU A 474 28.07 -23.60 -6.44
C LEU A 474 28.72 -24.92 -6.04
N ASP A 475 29.66 -25.46 -6.83
CA ASP A 475 30.31 -26.76 -6.61
C ASP A 475 30.88 -26.95 -5.19
N GLY A 476 31.27 -25.86 -4.51
CA GLY A 476 31.81 -25.91 -3.15
C GLY A 476 30.78 -26.19 -2.06
N VAL A 477 29.48 -26.04 -2.35
CA VAL A 477 28.38 -26.24 -1.39
C VAL A 477 27.42 -27.35 -1.81
N VAL A 478 27.76 -28.09 -2.87
CA VAL A 478 26.98 -29.22 -3.36
C VAL A 478 27.88 -30.45 -3.52
N THR A 479 27.34 -31.63 -3.23
CA THR A 479 27.99 -32.93 -3.42
C THR A 479 27.17 -33.79 -4.36
N LEU A 480 27.85 -34.51 -5.25
CA LEU A 480 27.20 -35.47 -6.15
C LEU A 480 26.95 -36.78 -5.38
N LYS A 481 25.68 -37.10 -5.12
CA LYS A 481 25.25 -38.38 -4.52
C LYS A 481 24.29 -39.06 -5.47
N HIS A 482 24.59 -40.30 -5.87
CA HIS A 482 23.76 -41.09 -6.80
C HIS A 482 23.43 -40.32 -8.12
N ASN A 483 24.43 -39.64 -8.69
CA ASN A 483 24.29 -38.77 -9.88
C ASN A 483 23.33 -37.57 -9.71
N LEU A 484 22.90 -37.26 -8.49
CA LEU A 484 22.12 -36.08 -8.16
C LEU A 484 22.96 -35.12 -7.31
N LEU A 485 22.96 -33.85 -7.68
CA LEU A 485 23.56 -32.80 -6.84
C LEU A 485 22.70 -32.64 -5.59
N THR A 486 23.34 -32.73 -4.43
CA THR A 486 22.73 -32.57 -3.11
C THR A 486 23.50 -31.53 -2.31
N PRO A 487 22.85 -30.69 -1.48
CA PRO A 487 23.58 -29.76 -0.63
C PRO A 487 24.61 -30.47 0.25
N SER A 488 25.79 -29.88 0.42
CA SER A 488 26.81 -30.37 1.35
C SER A 488 26.33 -30.28 2.81
N ASN A 489 25.47 -29.30 3.09
CA ASN A 489 24.82 -29.14 4.39
C ASN A 489 23.79 -30.27 4.62
N SER A 490 24.01 -31.06 5.67
CA SER A 490 23.14 -32.17 6.07
C SER A 490 22.06 -31.78 7.09
N THR A 491 22.09 -30.54 7.62
CA THR A 491 21.20 -30.10 8.69
C THR A 491 20.43 -28.84 8.29
N TYR A 492 19.13 -28.80 8.59
CA TYR A 492 18.30 -27.62 8.36
C TYR A 492 17.71 -27.13 9.67
N TRP A 493 18.02 -25.90 10.07
CA TRP A 493 17.39 -25.30 11.24
C TRP A 493 16.10 -24.56 10.84
N HIS A 494 15.09 -24.66 11.70
CA HIS A 494 13.86 -23.89 11.56
C HIS A 494 13.34 -23.50 12.95
N PRO A 495 12.69 -22.33 13.09
CA PRO A 495 11.90 -22.04 14.28
C PRO A 495 10.73 -23.04 14.34
N GLY A 496 10.14 -23.26 15.52
CA GLY A 496 9.01 -24.20 15.64
C GLY A 496 7.90 -23.90 14.63
N LEU A 497 7.66 -24.79 13.66
CA LEU A 497 6.76 -24.57 12.52
C LEU A 497 5.27 -24.75 12.84
N LYS A 498 4.88 -24.61 14.11
CA LYS A 498 3.49 -24.74 14.55
C LYS A 498 2.67 -23.59 13.95
N LYS A 499 1.50 -23.91 13.39
CA LYS A 499 0.56 -22.90 12.91
C LYS A 499 0.05 -22.11 14.12
N CYS A 500 0.26 -20.80 14.11
CA CYS A 500 -0.38 -19.91 15.07
C CYS A 500 -1.76 -19.49 14.56
N ASP A 501 -2.78 -19.53 15.42
CA ASP A 501 -4.10 -19.00 15.09
C ASP A 501 -4.05 -17.47 15.11
N ARG A 502 -4.20 -16.86 13.93
CA ARG A 502 -4.20 -15.40 13.75
C ARG A 502 -5.32 -14.68 14.51
N ARG A 503 -6.35 -15.41 14.97
CA ARG A 503 -7.40 -14.83 15.83
C ARG A 503 -6.90 -14.65 17.27
N GLN A 504 -5.99 -15.50 17.72
CA GLN A 504 -5.43 -15.50 19.08
C GLN A 504 -4.07 -14.79 19.13
N CYS A 505 -3.37 -14.68 18.01
CA CYS A 505 -2.15 -13.89 17.87
C CYS A 505 -2.23 -12.93 16.66
N PRO A 506 -2.66 -11.68 16.87
CA PRO A 506 -2.78 -10.69 15.80
C PRO A 506 -1.44 -10.05 15.39
N SER A 507 -0.40 -10.14 16.24
CA SER A 507 0.94 -9.62 15.99
C SER A 507 1.84 -10.64 15.29
N SER A 508 2.85 -10.14 14.58
CA SER A 508 3.88 -11.01 14.02
C SER A 508 4.83 -11.45 15.13
N HIS A 509 5.09 -12.75 15.25
CA HIS A 509 6.05 -13.31 16.22
C HIS A 509 7.51 -12.94 15.92
N TYR A 510 7.77 -12.24 14.80
CA TYR A 510 9.12 -11.90 14.40
C TYR A 510 9.87 -11.12 15.48
N SER A 511 9.27 -10.12 16.11
CA SER A 511 9.96 -9.27 17.10
C SER A 511 10.44 -10.06 18.33
N ASP A 512 9.69 -11.07 18.76
CA ASP A 512 10.07 -11.92 19.89
C ASP A 512 11.13 -12.95 19.48
N MET A 513 11.08 -13.41 18.23
CA MET A 513 11.98 -14.44 17.71
C MET A 513 13.31 -13.86 17.19
N GLU A 514 13.32 -12.63 16.67
CA GLU A 514 14.49 -11.97 16.05
C GLU A 514 15.77 -12.00 16.91
N PRO A 515 15.72 -11.85 18.25
CA PRO A 515 16.92 -12.02 19.08
C PRO A 515 17.53 -13.42 19.03
N THR A 516 16.71 -14.45 18.79
CA THR A 516 17.11 -15.86 18.77
C THR A 516 17.50 -16.39 17.39
N LEU A 517 17.21 -15.64 16.32
CA LEU A 517 17.50 -16.03 14.95
C LEU A 517 18.98 -15.77 14.60
N PRO A 518 19.60 -16.62 13.75
CA PRO A 518 20.94 -16.37 13.21
C PRO A 518 21.05 -15.02 12.51
N ARG A 519 22.17 -14.33 12.70
CA ARG A 519 22.42 -12.98 12.19
C ARG A 519 22.61 -12.96 10.68
N SER A 520 23.24 -13.98 10.10
CA SER A 520 23.33 -14.12 8.65
C SER A 520 21.94 -14.25 7.99
N PHE A 521 21.04 -15.01 8.61
CA PHE A 521 19.64 -15.11 8.17
C PHE A 521 18.87 -13.79 8.32
N VAL A 522 18.96 -13.15 9.49
CA VAL A 522 18.29 -11.86 9.74
C VAL A 522 18.79 -10.80 8.74
N TRP A 523 20.09 -10.79 8.46
CA TRP A 523 20.67 -9.88 7.47
C TRP A 523 20.15 -10.18 6.05
N LEU A 524 20.08 -11.45 5.64
CA LEU A 524 19.52 -11.82 4.34
C LEU A 524 18.05 -11.40 4.22
N LEU A 525 17.27 -11.61 5.28
CA LEU A 525 15.89 -11.17 5.36
C LEU A 525 15.79 -9.64 5.23
N GLN A 526 16.69 -8.89 5.86
CA GLN A 526 16.76 -7.42 5.75
C GLN A 526 17.14 -6.96 4.33
N LEU A 527 18.04 -7.66 3.64
CA LEU A 527 18.41 -7.40 2.24
C LEU A 527 17.18 -7.50 1.33
N PHE A 528 16.46 -8.62 1.36
CA PHE A 528 15.25 -8.79 0.55
C PHE A 528 14.11 -7.87 0.99
N SER A 529 14.01 -7.56 2.29
CA SER A 529 13.04 -6.57 2.78
C SER A 529 13.31 -5.18 2.22
N PHE A 530 14.59 -4.78 2.12
CA PHE A 530 15.00 -3.54 1.48
C PHE A 530 14.72 -3.55 -0.03
N LEU A 531 15.03 -4.67 -0.69
CA LEU A 531 14.79 -4.90 -2.13
C LEU A 531 13.32 -4.64 -2.49
N LEU A 532 12.41 -5.26 -1.72
CA LEU A 532 10.97 -5.23 -1.97
C LEU A 532 10.23 -4.06 -1.32
N ASP A 533 10.93 -3.22 -0.54
CA ASP A 533 10.37 -2.14 0.28
C ASP A 533 9.26 -2.63 1.23
N VAL A 534 9.51 -3.75 1.91
CA VAL A 534 8.62 -4.35 2.91
C VAL A 534 9.28 -4.45 4.28
N LYS A 535 8.48 -4.62 5.33
CA LYS A 535 9.01 -4.84 6.69
C LYS A 535 9.48 -6.30 6.85
N PRO A 536 10.60 -6.58 7.53
CA PRO A 536 11.09 -7.94 7.75
C PRO A 536 10.07 -8.95 8.31
N PRO A 537 9.20 -8.60 9.28
CA PRO A 537 8.17 -9.51 9.77
C PRO A 537 7.24 -10.04 8.68
N TYR A 538 6.96 -9.22 7.65
CA TYR A 538 6.04 -9.60 6.58
C TYR A 538 6.65 -10.63 5.63
N LEU A 539 7.94 -10.51 5.34
CA LEU A 539 8.68 -11.48 4.54
C LEU A 539 8.98 -12.76 5.35
N TYR A 540 9.32 -12.61 6.63
CA TYR A 540 9.54 -13.75 7.53
C TYR A 540 8.31 -14.66 7.64
N GLU A 541 7.11 -14.09 7.74
CA GLU A 541 5.87 -14.87 7.72
C GLU A 541 5.70 -15.71 6.44
N GLU A 542 6.25 -15.26 5.32
CA GLU A 542 6.22 -16.00 4.05
C GLU A 542 7.30 -17.08 4.00
N VAL A 543 8.51 -16.79 4.49
CA VAL A 543 9.58 -17.79 4.68
C VAL A 543 9.06 -18.98 5.49
N LEU A 544 8.41 -18.72 6.64
CA LEU A 544 7.80 -19.77 7.47
C LEU A 544 6.69 -20.55 6.76
N LYS A 545 6.00 -19.97 5.76
CA LYS A 545 5.03 -20.73 4.96
C LYS A 545 5.75 -21.66 4.02
N VAL A 546 6.78 -21.19 3.31
CA VAL A 546 7.57 -22.04 2.39
C VAL A 546 8.20 -23.19 3.18
N GLU A 547 8.84 -22.91 4.32
CA GLU A 547 9.43 -23.93 5.20
C GLU A 547 8.40 -24.98 5.66
N ARG A 548 7.17 -24.56 5.99
CA ARG A 548 6.09 -25.50 6.34
C ARG A 548 5.66 -26.39 5.19
N HIS A 549 5.70 -25.91 3.95
CA HIS A 549 5.35 -26.75 2.80
C HIS A 549 6.44 -27.78 2.51
N VAL A 550 7.71 -27.42 2.72
CA VAL A 550 8.86 -28.29 2.45
C VAL A 550 9.10 -29.30 3.58
N ILE A 551 8.98 -28.88 4.84
CA ILE A 551 9.36 -29.67 6.03
C ILE A 551 8.13 -30.27 6.74
N GLY A 552 6.99 -29.59 6.70
CA GLY A 552 5.80 -29.91 7.50
C GLY A 552 4.96 -31.09 7.00
N THR A 553 5.40 -31.82 5.98
CA THR A 553 4.65 -32.91 5.32
C THR A 553 4.70 -34.27 6.02
N GLU A 554 4.88 -34.29 7.35
CA GLU A 554 4.51 -35.44 8.18
C GLU A 554 3.70 -35.00 9.41
N THR A 555 2.48 -34.51 9.18
CA THR A 555 1.41 -34.67 10.18
C THR A 555 0.26 -35.45 9.55
N HIS A 556 0.12 -36.68 10.02
CA HIS A 556 -0.82 -37.69 9.57
C HIS A 556 -2.29 -37.38 9.97
N CYS A 557 -2.77 -36.15 9.71
CA CYS A 557 -4.12 -35.70 10.10
C CYS A 557 -5.01 -35.19 8.96
N ASP A 558 -4.53 -35.05 7.72
CA ASP A 558 -5.36 -34.53 6.60
C ASP A 558 -5.81 -35.58 5.56
N VAL A 559 -5.68 -36.88 5.87
CA VAL A 559 -6.24 -37.97 5.02
C VAL A 559 -7.78 -38.07 5.16
N SER A 560 -8.40 -37.39 6.12
CA SER A 560 -9.85 -37.45 6.34
C SER A 560 -10.67 -36.57 5.38
N SER A 561 -10.06 -35.59 4.69
CA SER A 561 -10.77 -34.68 3.78
C SER A 561 -10.67 -35.08 2.30
N ARG A 562 -9.70 -35.93 1.91
CA ARG A 562 -9.54 -36.42 0.52
C ARG A 562 -10.21 -37.78 0.23
N LYS A 563 -10.84 -38.44 1.21
CA LYS A 563 -11.60 -39.70 1.03
C LYS A 563 -13.14 -39.55 1.01
N LYS A 564 -13.68 -38.38 0.67
CA LYS A 564 -15.11 -38.20 0.35
C LYS A 564 -15.34 -37.82 -1.10
N LYS A 565 -14.97 -38.72 -2.02
CA LYS A 565 -15.56 -38.78 -3.37
C LYS A 565 -15.44 -40.17 -3.97
N THR A 566 -15.99 -41.20 -3.32
CA THR A 566 -16.41 -42.44 -4.00
C THR A 566 -17.25 -43.34 -3.07
N ARG A 567 -18.31 -43.95 -3.63
CA ARG A 567 -19.42 -44.72 -2.99
C ARG A 567 -20.54 -43.81 -2.47
N THR A 568 -21.79 -43.87 -2.94
CA THR A 568 -22.51 -44.96 -3.62
C THR A 568 -23.74 -44.37 -4.33
N ARG A 569 -23.88 -44.57 -5.64
CA ARG A 569 -25.16 -44.47 -6.34
C ARG A 569 -25.75 -45.87 -6.34
N ALA A 570 -26.56 -46.18 -5.32
CA ALA A 570 -27.33 -47.40 -5.25
C ALA A 570 -28.79 -47.05 -4.91
N LYS A 571 -29.67 -47.34 -5.87
CA LYS A 571 -31.13 -47.34 -5.74
C LYS A 571 -31.56 -48.28 -4.63
N THR A 572 -32.52 -47.87 -3.80
CA THR A 572 -33.73 -48.64 -3.40
C THR A 572 -34.56 -47.77 -2.46
N LYS A 573 -35.81 -47.43 -2.83
CA LYS A 573 -37.05 -48.13 -2.44
C LYS A 573 -37.21 -48.32 -0.93
N SER A 574 -38.30 -47.72 -0.45
CA SER A 574 -39.02 -47.88 0.81
C SER A 574 -38.92 -49.23 1.51
N SER A 575 -38.79 -49.21 2.84
CA SER A 575 -39.49 -50.14 3.74
C SER A 575 -39.53 -49.58 5.16
N PRO A 576 -40.63 -49.73 5.92
CA PRO A 576 -40.77 -49.17 7.26
C PRO A 576 -40.17 -50.10 8.33
N ARG A 577 -39.78 -49.52 9.47
CA ARG A 577 -39.49 -50.26 10.71
C ARG A 577 -40.47 -49.84 11.80
N THR A 578 -41.31 -50.78 12.19
CA THR A 578 -42.05 -50.76 13.45
C THR A 578 -41.11 -51.19 14.57
N LEU A 579 -41.16 -50.45 15.68
CA LEU A 579 -40.47 -50.74 16.93
C LEU A 579 -41.32 -51.69 17.81
N ASP A 580 -40.61 -52.47 18.61
CA ASP A 580 -41.09 -53.42 19.60
C ASP A 580 -42.00 -52.78 20.67
N ARG A 581 -43.22 -53.33 20.77
CA ARG A 581 -43.79 -54.01 21.94
C ARG A 581 -43.73 -53.34 23.32
N THR A 582 -44.91 -52.95 23.80
CA THR A 582 -45.35 -53.16 25.19
C THR A 582 -46.86 -53.49 25.23
N LEU A 583 -47.18 -54.64 25.85
CA LEU A 583 -48.32 -54.97 26.75
C LEU A 583 -49.66 -54.28 26.45
N LYS A 584 -50.81 -54.95 26.26
CA LYS A 584 -51.39 -56.05 27.06
C LYS A 584 -52.72 -56.49 26.39
N THR A 585 -53.08 -57.75 26.70
CA THR A 585 -54.45 -58.31 26.84
C THR A 585 -55.41 -58.37 25.64
N GLY A 586 -55.78 -59.62 25.31
CA GLY A 586 -57.20 -60.00 25.30
C GLY A 586 -57.78 -60.51 23.99
N GLY A 587 -57.96 -61.83 23.91
CA GLY A 587 -59.18 -62.46 23.37
C GLY A 587 -59.37 -62.55 21.86
N GLU A 588 -59.36 -63.79 21.36
CA GLU A 588 -60.42 -64.40 20.53
C GLU A 588 -60.99 -63.61 19.32
N SER A 589 -61.27 -64.17 18.15
CA SER A 589 -61.24 -65.53 17.61
C SER A 589 -61.72 -65.42 16.15
N GLY A 590 -61.20 -66.26 15.26
CA GLY A 590 -61.83 -66.62 13.98
C GLY A 590 -61.92 -65.50 12.92
N LYS A 591 -62.07 -65.78 11.64
CA LYS A 591 -61.92 -66.99 10.82
C LYS A 591 -62.14 -66.45 9.40
N THR A 592 -61.38 -66.98 8.42
CA THR A 592 -61.76 -67.13 7.00
C THR A 592 -62.09 -65.86 6.19
N ALA A 593 -61.88 -65.76 4.89
CA ALA A 593 -61.20 -66.52 3.85
C ALA A 593 -61.44 -65.70 2.58
N SER A 594 -60.49 -65.69 1.64
CA SER A 594 -60.71 -65.49 0.20
C SER A 594 -61.25 -64.09 -0.19
N LYS A 595 -61.08 -63.54 -1.40
CA LYS A 595 -60.69 -64.03 -2.72
C LYS A 595 -60.57 -62.77 -3.60
N SER A 596 -59.77 -62.82 -4.68
CA SER A 596 -60.00 -62.18 -6.00
C SER A 596 -60.45 -60.71 -6.05
N SER A 597 -59.81 -59.81 -6.81
CA SER A 597 -59.30 -59.93 -8.18
C SER A 597 -58.26 -58.86 -8.45
#